data_AF-A0ABD7YGV7-F1
#
_entry.id   AF-A0ABD7YGV7-F1
#
_cell.length_a   1.000
_cell.length_b   1.000
_cell.length_c   1.000
_cell.angle_alpha   90.00
_cell.angle_beta   90.00
_cell.angle_gamma   90.00
#
_symmetry.space_group_name_H-M   'P 1'
#
loop_
_entity.id
_entity.type
_entity.pdbx_description
1 polymer ?
#
loop_
_entity_poly.entity_id
_entity_poly.type
_entity_poly.pdbx_seq_one_letter_code
_entity_poly.pdbx_strand_id
1 'polypeptide(L)'
;MNKVWVTGDAVVDLIPEGDAHYLKCPGGAPANVAVAIARLGGNSAFFGRVGNDPMGRFMQSTLSDENVSTEYLLLDKNQRTSTVVVDLDEHGERSFTFMVKPSADQFLSVSDIPSFKAGEWLHCCSIALANEPSRSATLGAIKKMKDSGGFISFDPNLRDEVWSKPEEMSEVVMKAVAMADVVKFSDDELLFLTQTTSLEAGLATLKPLSIPLIVITQGAKGALVIQTETNTLISGTPVSPIDTTGAGDAFVGGLLRKLSFHQEWYKPSVIHEAVRWANGCGALATTKKGAMTALPDEKALLSYIS
;
A
#
# COMPACT_ATOMS: atom_id res chain seq x y z
N MET A 1 -1.18 -1.17 20.87
CA MET A 1 -0.59 -1.01 19.53
C MET A 1 -0.34 -2.38 18.96
N ASN A 2 -1.17 -2.79 18.00
CA ASN A 2 -1.00 -4.07 17.33
C ASN A 2 0.04 -3.94 16.22
N LYS A 3 0.74 -5.04 15.91
CA LYS A 3 1.70 -5.07 14.81
C LYS A 3 0.97 -5.01 13.48
N VAL A 4 1.51 -4.25 12.53
CA VAL A 4 1.07 -4.22 11.13
C VAL A 4 2.13 -4.89 10.27
N TRP A 5 1.82 -6.08 9.80
CA TRP A 5 2.60 -6.76 8.78
C TRP A 5 2.30 -6.19 7.40
N VAL A 6 3.33 -5.96 6.61
CA VAL A 6 3.22 -5.62 5.20
C VAL A 6 3.96 -6.67 4.37
N THR A 7 3.45 -6.98 3.18
CA THR A 7 4.10 -7.90 2.24
C THR A 7 3.90 -7.46 0.80
N GLY A 8 4.87 -7.82 -0.04
CA GLY A 8 4.88 -7.58 -1.47
C GLY A 8 6.24 -7.07 -1.92
N ASP A 9 6.23 -6.07 -2.79
CA ASP A 9 7.41 -5.52 -3.44
C ASP A 9 8.05 -4.38 -2.61
N ALA A 10 9.36 -4.47 -2.41
CA ALA A 10 10.21 -3.36 -2.00
C ALA A 10 11.13 -3.05 -3.18
N VAL A 11 11.00 -1.85 -3.76
CA VAL A 11 11.56 -1.54 -5.08
C VAL A 11 12.49 -0.34 -4.99
N VAL A 12 13.34 -0.20 -6.00
CA VAL A 12 14.09 1.05 -6.22
C VAL A 12 13.46 1.80 -7.37
N ASP A 13 12.94 2.98 -7.06
CA ASP A 13 12.39 3.94 -8.02
C ASP A 13 13.54 4.82 -8.53
N LEU A 14 13.71 4.84 -9.85
CA LEU A 14 14.63 5.73 -10.55
C LEU A 14 13.83 6.93 -11.05
N ILE A 15 13.92 8.04 -10.31
CA ILE A 15 13.16 9.27 -10.58
C ILE A 15 14.04 10.31 -11.29
N PRO A 16 13.61 10.92 -12.41
CA PRO A 16 14.42 11.88 -13.15
C PRO A 16 14.90 13.08 -12.31
N GLU A 17 16.21 13.36 -12.42
CA GLU A 17 16.89 14.53 -11.88
C GLU A 17 17.74 15.20 -12.97
N GLY A 18 17.10 16.10 -13.71
CA GLY A 18 17.66 16.62 -14.96
C GLY A 18 17.67 15.57 -16.07
N ASP A 19 18.41 15.85 -17.14
CA ASP A 19 18.26 15.10 -18.41
C ASP A 19 19.05 13.79 -18.46
N ALA A 20 19.99 13.57 -17.54
CA ALA A 20 20.96 12.46 -17.61
C ALA A 20 21.17 11.72 -16.28
N HIS A 21 20.38 12.03 -15.25
CA HIS A 21 20.51 11.39 -13.94
C HIS A 21 19.16 10.92 -13.41
N TYR A 22 19.20 9.86 -12.63
CA TYR A 22 18.07 9.38 -11.85
C TYR A 22 18.44 9.43 -10.37
N LEU A 23 17.53 9.96 -9.57
CA LEU A 23 17.53 9.78 -8.13
C LEU A 23 17.20 8.33 -7.83
N LYS A 24 18.06 7.70 -7.01
CA LYS A 24 17.83 6.37 -6.47
C LYS A 24 16.94 6.47 -5.23
N CYS A 25 15.64 6.34 -5.40
CA CYS A 25 14.66 6.45 -4.34
C CYS A 25 14.21 5.06 -3.84
N PRO A 26 14.09 4.85 -2.52
CA PRO A 26 13.42 3.65 -2.02
C PRO A 26 11.91 3.76 -2.25
N GLY A 27 11.29 2.65 -2.64
CA GLY A 27 9.89 2.60 -3.02
C GLY A 27 9.25 1.23 -2.82
N GLY A 28 8.11 1.03 -3.48
CA GLY A 28 7.30 -0.18 -3.40
C GLY A 28 6.15 0.04 -2.44
N ALA A 29 4.91 -0.12 -2.92
CA ALA A 29 3.71 0.27 -2.17
C ALA A 29 3.66 -0.28 -0.73
N PRO A 30 3.86 -1.60 -0.48
CA PRO A 30 3.85 -2.11 0.89
C PRO A 30 5.04 -1.61 1.72
N ALA A 31 6.22 -1.37 1.11
CA ALA A 31 7.38 -0.81 1.80
C ALA A 31 7.12 0.64 2.24
N ASN A 32 6.50 1.44 1.36
CA ASN A 32 6.09 2.82 1.64
C ASN A 32 5.10 2.87 2.82
N VAL A 33 4.10 1.99 2.82
CA VAL A 33 3.15 1.84 3.94
C VAL A 33 3.87 1.47 5.24
N ALA A 34 4.85 0.56 5.20
CA ALA A 34 5.62 0.15 6.37
C ALA A 34 6.35 1.34 7.02
N VAL A 35 7.05 2.13 6.20
CA VAL A 35 7.80 3.31 6.64
C VAL A 35 6.85 4.40 7.14
N ALA A 36 5.73 4.62 6.46
CA ALA A 36 4.72 5.58 6.89
C ALA A 36 4.18 5.25 8.28
N ILE A 37 3.90 3.97 8.56
CA ILE A 37 3.48 3.52 9.89
C ILE A 37 4.60 3.73 10.92
N ALA A 38 5.84 3.38 10.59
CA ALA A 38 6.98 3.49 11.51
C ALA A 38 7.29 4.95 11.88
N ARG A 39 7.31 5.87 10.91
CA ARG A 39 7.54 7.30 11.15
C ARG A 39 6.48 7.96 12.02
N LEU A 40 5.24 7.46 11.97
CA LEU A 40 4.15 7.85 12.87
C LEU A 40 4.20 7.13 14.24
N GLY A 41 5.33 6.50 14.60
CA GLY A 41 5.51 5.79 15.86
C GLY A 41 4.73 4.47 15.97
N GLY A 42 4.36 3.87 14.85
CA GLY A 42 3.68 2.57 14.79
C GLY A 42 4.64 1.37 14.83
N ASN A 43 4.07 0.18 14.94
CA ASN A 43 4.81 -1.09 14.92
C ASN A 43 4.59 -1.81 13.59
N SER A 44 5.43 -1.53 12.59
CA SER A 44 5.37 -2.18 11.28
C SER A 44 6.47 -3.23 11.10
N ALA A 45 6.15 -4.28 10.35
CA ALA A 45 7.08 -5.35 10.01
C ALA A 45 6.89 -5.77 8.55
N PHE A 46 7.98 -5.93 7.81
CA PHE A 46 7.98 -6.35 6.42
C PHE A 46 8.37 -7.82 6.32
N PHE A 47 7.58 -8.62 5.61
CA PHE A 47 7.99 -9.94 5.15
C PHE A 47 7.89 -10.02 3.63
N GLY A 48 8.85 -10.69 3.00
CA GLY A 48 8.93 -10.71 1.55
C GLY A 48 10.32 -11.05 1.04
N ARG A 49 10.52 -10.82 -0.26
CA ARG A 49 11.80 -11.08 -0.94
C ARG A 49 12.25 -9.86 -1.72
N VAL A 50 13.55 -9.58 -1.63
CA VAL A 50 14.28 -8.73 -2.57
C VAL A 50 15.45 -9.54 -3.13
N GLY A 51 16.09 -9.09 -4.20
CA GLY A 51 17.25 -9.80 -4.75
C GLY A 51 18.47 -9.68 -3.84
N ASN A 52 19.37 -10.67 -3.87
CA ASN A 52 20.67 -10.60 -3.24
C ASN A 52 21.65 -9.73 -4.05
N ASP A 53 21.25 -8.48 -4.26
CA ASP A 53 21.91 -7.49 -5.10
C ASP A 53 21.99 -6.13 -4.38
N PRO A 54 22.72 -5.14 -4.93
CA PRO A 54 22.86 -3.84 -4.28
C PRO A 54 21.53 -3.13 -4.00
N MET A 55 20.51 -3.30 -4.85
CA MET A 55 19.20 -2.68 -4.67
C MET A 55 18.42 -3.33 -3.52
N GLY A 56 18.50 -4.66 -3.39
CA GLY A 56 17.84 -5.38 -2.30
C GLY A 56 18.47 -5.08 -0.95
N ARG A 57 19.81 -5.04 -0.88
CA ARG A 57 20.53 -4.60 0.34
C ARG A 57 20.25 -3.13 0.68
N PHE A 58 20.10 -2.28 -0.33
CA PHE A 58 19.65 -0.90 -0.14
C PHE A 58 18.26 -0.86 0.50
N MET A 59 17.27 -1.59 -0.03
CA MET A 59 15.92 -1.63 0.56
C MET A 59 15.90 -2.21 1.97
N GLN A 60 16.65 -3.29 2.23
CA GLN A 60 16.76 -3.86 3.57
C GLN A 60 17.36 -2.86 4.57
N SER A 61 18.39 -2.12 4.16
CA SER A 61 19.01 -1.08 5.00
C SER A 61 18.03 0.06 5.25
N THR A 62 17.40 0.60 4.20
CA THR A 62 16.39 1.66 4.30
C THR A 62 15.27 1.29 5.26
N LEU A 63 14.67 0.11 5.12
CA LEU A 63 13.58 -0.32 6.02
C LEU A 63 14.06 -0.43 7.48
N SER A 64 15.29 -0.92 7.69
CA SER A 64 15.86 -1.03 9.04
C SER A 64 16.16 0.34 9.65
N ASP A 65 16.68 1.29 8.86
CA ASP A 65 16.96 2.67 9.27
C ASP A 65 15.66 3.43 9.62
N GLU A 66 14.56 3.10 8.95
CA GLU A 66 13.21 3.61 9.21
C GLU A 66 12.51 2.89 10.38
N ASN A 67 13.21 2.01 11.11
CA ASN A 67 12.68 1.21 12.23
C ASN A 67 11.55 0.23 11.86
N VAL A 68 11.48 -0.20 10.59
CA VAL A 68 10.62 -1.31 10.16
C VAL A 68 11.31 -2.63 10.47
N SER A 69 10.60 -3.58 11.09
CA SER A 69 11.16 -4.91 11.34
C SER A 69 11.38 -5.67 10.02
N THR A 70 12.63 -6.00 9.70
CA THR A 70 13.06 -6.70 8.48
C THR A 70 13.46 -8.17 8.70
N GLU A 71 13.13 -8.75 9.87
CA GLU A 71 13.47 -10.15 10.23
C GLU A 71 13.02 -11.17 9.17
N TYR A 72 11.89 -10.90 8.50
CA TYR A 72 11.29 -11.77 7.48
C TYR A 72 11.49 -11.24 6.04
N LEU A 73 12.41 -10.28 5.84
CA LEU A 73 12.83 -9.83 4.51
C LEU A 73 14.03 -10.66 4.03
N LEU A 74 13.80 -11.50 3.04
CA LEU A 74 14.80 -12.44 2.53
C LEU A 74 15.51 -11.91 1.28
N LEU A 75 16.80 -12.23 1.16
CA LEU A 75 17.61 -11.93 -0.03
C LEU A 75 17.63 -13.15 -0.97
N ASP A 76 16.89 -13.07 -2.08
CA ASP A 76 16.82 -14.13 -3.09
C ASP A 76 18.10 -14.20 -3.92
N LYS A 77 18.74 -15.38 -3.96
CA LYS A 77 20.03 -15.57 -4.65
C LYS A 77 19.92 -15.62 -6.17
N ASN A 78 18.73 -15.93 -6.70
CA ASN A 78 18.52 -16.22 -8.11
C ASN A 78 17.81 -15.07 -8.83
N GLN A 79 17.05 -14.26 -8.10
CA GLN A 79 16.25 -13.17 -8.65
C GLN A 79 16.90 -11.80 -8.42
N ARG A 80 16.31 -10.77 -9.02
CA ARG A 80 16.72 -9.37 -8.84
C ARG A 80 15.63 -8.57 -8.15
N THR A 81 16.05 -7.57 -7.38
CA THR A 81 15.14 -6.60 -6.77
C THR A 81 14.42 -5.82 -7.87
N SER A 82 13.13 -5.55 -7.67
CA SER A 82 12.35 -4.73 -8.60
C SER A 82 13.01 -3.36 -8.77
N THR A 83 13.14 -2.93 -10.02
CA THR A 83 13.67 -1.61 -10.39
C THR A 83 12.66 -0.97 -11.32
N VAL A 84 12.19 0.22 -10.94
CA VAL A 84 11.14 0.93 -11.66
C VAL A 84 11.72 2.24 -12.17
N VAL A 85 11.59 2.50 -13.46
CA VAL A 85 11.88 3.82 -14.03
C VAL A 85 10.60 4.62 -13.98
N VAL A 86 10.65 5.78 -13.33
CA VAL A 86 9.54 6.73 -13.29
C VAL A 86 9.75 7.72 -14.40
N ASP A 87 8.74 7.94 -15.23
CA ASP A 87 8.74 9.04 -16.20
C ASP A 87 7.76 10.12 -15.76
N LEU A 88 8.08 11.36 -16.10
CA LEU A 88 7.24 12.54 -15.89
C LEU A 88 7.02 13.16 -17.26
N ASP A 89 5.80 13.06 -17.78
CA ASP A 89 5.49 13.70 -19.04
C ASP A 89 5.42 15.24 -18.90
N GLU A 90 5.25 15.94 -20.03
CA GLU A 90 5.17 17.41 -20.08
C GLU A 90 3.98 17.98 -19.27
N HIS A 91 3.00 17.14 -18.92
CA HIS A 91 1.81 17.48 -18.12
C HIS A 91 1.97 17.10 -16.64
N GLY A 92 3.10 16.48 -16.27
CA GLY A 92 3.37 15.98 -14.92
C GLY A 92 2.67 14.66 -14.59
N GLU A 93 2.06 14.00 -15.57
CA GLU A 93 1.52 12.65 -15.46
C GLU A 93 2.67 11.65 -15.37
N ARG A 94 2.54 10.70 -14.44
CA ARG A 94 3.58 9.72 -14.16
C ARG A 94 3.28 8.43 -14.88
N SER A 95 4.30 7.88 -15.52
CA SER A 95 4.30 6.47 -15.92
C SER A 95 5.35 5.70 -15.14
N PHE A 96 5.08 4.43 -14.88
CA PHE A 96 5.98 3.51 -14.21
C PHE A 96 6.37 2.44 -15.21
N THR A 97 7.67 2.25 -15.43
CA THR A 97 8.20 1.16 -16.26
C THR A 97 8.91 0.15 -15.38
N PHE A 98 8.39 -1.08 -15.31
CA PHE A 98 8.98 -2.15 -14.51
C PHE A 98 10.09 -2.86 -15.29
N MET A 99 11.34 -2.61 -14.92
CA MET A 99 12.52 -3.13 -15.64
C MET A 99 12.84 -4.59 -15.30
N VAL A 100 12.38 -5.09 -14.15
CA VAL A 100 12.65 -6.45 -13.67
C VAL A 100 11.32 -7.19 -13.53
N LYS A 101 11.04 -8.10 -14.48
CA LYS A 101 9.80 -8.88 -14.52
C LYS A 101 10.09 -10.35 -14.88
N PRO A 102 9.82 -11.32 -13.99
CA PRO A 102 9.45 -11.16 -12.58
C PRO A 102 10.64 -10.74 -11.70
N SER A 103 10.39 -9.87 -10.73
CA SER A 103 11.32 -9.52 -9.65
C SER A 103 11.25 -10.51 -8.48
N ALA A 104 12.21 -10.40 -7.54
CA ALA A 104 12.35 -11.33 -6.41
C ALA A 104 11.10 -11.48 -5.54
N ASP A 105 10.32 -10.41 -5.35
CA ASP A 105 9.06 -10.41 -4.59
C ASP A 105 8.01 -11.37 -5.17
N GLN A 106 8.02 -11.60 -6.49
CA GLN A 106 7.12 -12.55 -7.17
C GLN A 106 7.40 -14.02 -6.81
N PHE A 107 8.52 -14.28 -6.13
CA PHE A 107 8.93 -15.62 -5.67
C PHE A 107 8.71 -15.84 -4.17
N LEU A 108 7.88 -15.00 -3.53
CA LEU A 108 7.39 -15.24 -2.17
C LEU A 108 6.77 -16.65 -2.08
N SER A 109 7.13 -17.36 -1.02
CA SER A 109 6.70 -18.74 -0.78
C SER A 109 6.02 -18.89 0.58
N VAL A 110 5.30 -19.99 0.77
CA VAL A 110 4.56 -20.26 2.01
C VAL A 110 5.47 -20.32 3.25
N SER A 111 6.74 -20.72 3.08
CA SER A 111 7.73 -20.78 4.17
C SER A 111 8.23 -19.41 4.62
N ASP A 112 8.03 -18.38 3.81
CA ASP A 112 8.47 -17.01 4.13
C ASP A 112 7.44 -16.27 5.01
N ILE A 113 6.22 -16.84 5.14
CA ILE A 113 5.12 -16.24 5.91
C ILE A 113 5.41 -16.41 7.42
N PRO A 114 5.47 -15.30 8.20
CA PRO A 114 5.69 -15.37 9.63
C PRO A 114 4.48 -15.97 10.38
N SER A 115 4.66 -16.25 11.67
CA SER A 115 3.53 -16.54 12.55
C SER A 115 2.78 -15.25 12.88
N PHE A 116 1.46 -15.25 12.71
CA PHE A 116 0.60 -14.13 13.07
C PHE A 116 -0.05 -14.33 14.44
N LYS A 117 -0.48 -13.22 15.05
CA LYS A 117 -1.21 -13.20 16.34
C LYS A 117 -2.55 -12.47 16.22
N ALA A 118 -3.47 -12.78 17.12
CA ALA A 118 -4.77 -12.11 17.19
C ALA A 118 -4.61 -10.60 17.34
N GLY A 119 -5.44 -9.86 16.59
CA GLY A 119 -5.43 -8.40 16.54
C GLY A 119 -4.34 -7.76 15.67
N GLU A 120 -3.36 -8.53 15.17
CA GLU A 120 -2.39 -8.02 14.18
C GLU A 120 -3.07 -7.69 12.84
N TRP A 121 -2.41 -6.86 12.05
CA TRP A 121 -2.88 -6.46 10.73
C TRP A 121 -1.96 -7.02 9.64
N LEU A 122 -2.52 -7.35 8.48
CA LEU A 122 -1.78 -7.64 7.26
C LEU A 122 -2.21 -6.64 6.18
N HIS A 123 -1.25 -5.96 5.56
CA HIS A 123 -1.47 -5.14 4.37
C HIS A 123 -0.72 -5.70 3.16
N CYS A 124 -1.38 -5.76 2.00
CA CYS A 124 -0.76 -6.10 0.73
C CYS A 124 -1.45 -5.40 -0.46
N CYS A 125 -0.75 -5.39 -1.59
CA CYS A 125 -1.21 -4.82 -2.86
C CYS A 125 -1.27 -5.87 -3.99
N SER A 126 -1.87 -5.51 -5.13
CA SER A 126 -2.09 -6.48 -6.23
C SER A 126 -0.82 -7.03 -6.88
N ILE A 127 0.32 -6.33 -6.81
CA ILE A 127 1.61 -6.85 -7.33
C ILE A 127 1.97 -8.19 -6.66
N ALA A 128 1.68 -8.34 -5.35
CA ALA A 128 1.92 -9.61 -4.65
C ALA A 128 1.05 -10.77 -5.17
N LEU A 129 0.01 -10.45 -5.94
CA LEU A 129 -0.92 -11.39 -6.56
C LEU A 129 -0.65 -11.61 -8.06
N ALA A 130 0.29 -10.87 -8.66
CA ALA A 130 0.45 -10.84 -10.10
C ALA A 130 0.86 -12.21 -10.68
N ASN A 131 1.83 -12.88 -10.06
CA ASN A 131 2.38 -14.14 -10.56
C ASN A 131 2.57 -15.18 -9.43
N GLU A 132 2.66 -16.46 -9.81
CA GLU A 132 3.05 -17.53 -8.91
C GLU A 132 4.58 -17.58 -8.73
N PRO A 133 5.10 -18.02 -7.56
CA PRO A 133 4.36 -18.52 -6.38
C PRO A 133 3.82 -17.44 -5.43
N SER A 134 4.15 -16.16 -5.64
CA SER A 134 3.74 -15.09 -4.72
C SER A 134 2.23 -14.99 -4.56
N ARG A 135 1.45 -15.17 -5.63
CA ARG A 135 -0.01 -15.12 -5.60
C ARG A 135 -0.59 -16.10 -4.60
N SER A 136 -0.30 -17.39 -4.75
CA SER A 136 -0.81 -18.42 -3.84
C SER A 136 -0.28 -18.24 -2.40
N ALA A 137 0.99 -17.85 -2.24
CA ALA A 137 1.56 -17.56 -0.92
C ALA A 137 0.86 -16.39 -0.22
N THR A 138 0.59 -15.29 -0.94
CA THR A 138 -0.06 -14.09 -0.40
C THR A 138 -1.52 -14.35 -0.01
N LEU A 139 -2.29 -15.03 -0.87
CA LEU A 139 -3.66 -15.45 -0.51
C LEU A 139 -3.65 -16.39 0.70
N GLY A 140 -2.64 -17.27 0.80
CA GLY A 140 -2.41 -18.11 1.98
C GLY A 140 -2.07 -17.29 3.24
N ALA A 141 -1.31 -16.21 3.13
CA ALA A 141 -0.99 -15.31 4.24
C ALA A 141 -2.24 -14.56 4.73
N ILE A 142 -3.08 -14.07 3.82
CA ILE A 142 -4.38 -13.46 4.14
C ILE A 142 -5.23 -14.43 4.96
N LYS A 143 -5.37 -15.68 4.49
CA LYS A 143 -6.12 -16.71 5.21
C LYS A 143 -5.54 -16.98 6.60
N LYS A 144 -4.21 -17.18 6.71
CA LYS A 144 -3.53 -17.42 8.00
C LYS A 144 -3.72 -16.25 8.99
N MET A 145 -3.71 -15.01 8.52
CA MET A 145 -3.92 -13.84 9.37
C MET A 145 -5.36 -13.82 9.92
N LYS A 146 -6.37 -14.07 9.07
CA LYS A 146 -7.77 -14.18 9.51
C LYS A 146 -7.98 -15.35 10.49
N ASP A 147 -7.41 -16.52 10.19
CA ASP A 147 -7.48 -17.70 11.06
C ASP A 147 -6.83 -17.45 12.44
N SER A 148 -5.88 -16.52 12.51
CA SER A 148 -5.22 -16.10 13.76
C SER A 148 -6.01 -15.03 14.53
N GLY A 149 -7.16 -14.57 14.01
CA GLY A 149 -7.94 -13.48 14.59
C GLY A 149 -7.37 -12.08 14.33
N GLY A 150 -6.59 -11.92 13.26
CA GLY A 150 -6.11 -10.63 12.78
C GLY A 150 -7.00 -10.01 11.70
N PHE A 151 -6.56 -8.88 11.16
CA PHE A 151 -7.30 -8.06 10.20
C PHE A 151 -6.53 -7.87 8.90
N ILE A 152 -7.26 -7.69 7.80
CA ILE A 152 -6.71 -7.57 6.45
C ILE A 152 -7.00 -6.19 5.89
N SER A 153 -5.95 -5.52 5.45
CA SER A 153 -6.01 -4.33 4.61
C SER A 153 -5.54 -4.67 3.21
N PHE A 154 -6.27 -4.21 2.20
CA PHE A 154 -5.90 -4.41 0.80
C PHE A 154 -6.03 -3.10 0.02
N ASP A 155 -5.01 -2.74 -0.74
CA ASP A 155 -5.04 -1.66 -1.73
C ASP A 155 -4.73 -2.29 -3.09
N PRO A 156 -5.66 -2.32 -4.06
CA PRO A 156 -5.39 -2.90 -5.38
C PRO A 156 -4.10 -2.34 -5.98
N ASN A 157 -3.88 -1.02 -5.95
CA ASN A 157 -2.67 -0.37 -6.46
C ASN A 157 -2.24 -0.97 -7.82
N LEU A 158 -3.15 -0.92 -8.80
CA LEU A 158 -3.08 -1.74 -10.01
C LEU A 158 -1.84 -1.40 -10.87
N ARG A 159 -1.08 -2.42 -11.29
CA ARG A 159 0.05 -2.35 -12.22
C ARG A 159 0.01 -3.55 -13.17
N ASP A 160 -0.78 -3.42 -14.23
CA ASP A 160 -1.04 -4.48 -15.21
C ASP A 160 0.24 -5.02 -15.88
N GLU A 161 1.23 -4.17 -16.15
CA GLU A 161 2.51 -4.52 -16.78
C GLU A 161 3.31 -5.61 -16.03
N VAL A 162 3.05 -5.79 -14.74
CA VAL A 162 3.71 -6.80 -13.88
C VAL A 162 3.09 -8.20 -14.05
N TRP A 163 1.86 -8.27 -14.54
CA TRP A 163 1.14 -9.53 -14.69
C TRP A 163 1.61 -10.25 -15.96
N SER A 164 2.10 -11.48 -15.82
CA SER A 164 2.38 -12.33 -16.99
C SER A 164 1.12 -12.63 -17.82
N LYS A 165 -0.05 -12.55 -17.17
CA LYS A 165 -1.38 -12.73 -17.74
C LYS A 165 -2.33 -11.63 -17.23
N PRO A 166 -2.31 -10.43 -17.83
CA PRO A 166 -3.12 -9.31 -17.38
C PRO A 166 -4.63 -9.60 -17.34
N GLU A 167 -5.12 -10.52 -18.16
CA GLU A 167 -6.51 -10.96 -18.18
C GLU A 167 -6.97 -11.63 -16.86
N GLU A 168 -6.05 -12.17 -16.06
CA GLU A 168 -6.34 -12.77 -14.76
C GLU A 168 -6.47 -11.71 -13.64
N MET A 169 -6.00 -10.47 -13.87
CA MET A 169 -5.83 -9.45 -12.84
C MET A 169 -7.12 -9.15 -12.07
N SER A 170 -8.19 -8.76 -12.77
CA SER A 170 -9.42 -8.35 -12.10
C SER A 170 -10.05 -9.47 -11.28
N GLU A 171 -10.06 -10.71 -11.79
CA GLU A 171 -10.60 -11.87 -11.04
C GLU A 171 -9.77 -12.15 -9.78
N VAL A 172 -8.44 -12.13 -9.88
CA VAL A 172 -7.54 -12.43 -8.76
C VAL A 172 -7.57 -11.31 -7.72
N VAL A 173 -7.56 -10.05 -8.13
CA VAL A 173 -7.66 -8.89 -7.24
C VAL A 173 -8.98 -8.93 -6.47
N MET A 174 -10.10 -9.25 -7.14
CA MET A 174 -11.40 -9.35 -6.48
C MET A 174 -11.49 -10.48 -5.44
N LYS A 175 -10.68 -11.55 -5.56
CA LYS A 175 -10.56 -12.57 -4.51
C LYS A 175 -9.95 -11.99 -3.23
N ALA A 176 -8.93 -11.13 -3.33
CA ALA A 176 -8.34 -10.46 -2.18
C ALA A 176 -9.27 -9.41 -1.58
N VAL A 177 -9.95 -8.62 -2.42
CA VAL A 177 -11.00 -7.66 -1.99
C VAL A 177 -12.08 -8.36 -1.15
N ALA A 178 -12.55 -9.54 -1.57
CA ALA A 178 -13.57 -10.30 -0.85
C ALA A 178 -13.12 -10.83 0.53
N MET A 179 -11.80 -10.92 0.78
CA MET A 179 -11.26 -11.39 2.05
C MET A 179 -10.86 -10.25 3.00
N ALA A 180 -10.83 -9.01 2.51
CA ALA A 180 -10.31 -7.87 3.23
C ALA A 180 -11.31 -7.29 4.23
N ASP A 181 -10.78 -6.77 5.35
CA ASP A 181 -11.56 -6.04 6.36
C ASP A 181 -11.58 -4.53 6.04
N VAL A 182 -10.51 -4.04 5.42
CA VAL A 182 -10.35 -2.67 4.93
C VAL A 182 -9.88 -2.72 3.47
N VAL A 183 -10.61 -2.09 2.55
CA VAL A 183 -10.16 -1.93 1.17
C VAL A 183 -10.09 -0.45 0.81
N LYS A 184 -8.95 -0.03 0.26
CA LYS A 184 -8.80 1.31 -0.32
C LYS A 184 -8.79 1.20 -1.85
N PHE A 185 -9.50 2.08 -2.53
CA PHE A 185 -9.48 2.23 -3.99
C PHE A 185 -9.18 3.69 -4.36
N SER A 186 -8.64 3.95 -5.54
CA SER A 186 -8.95 5.19 -6.26
C SER A 186 -10.33 5.11 -6.93
N ASP A 187 -10.86 6.23 -7.40
CA ASP A 187 -12.09 6.24 -8.21
C ASP A 187 -11.92 5.30 -9.44
N ASP A 188 -10.81 5.43 -10.17
CA ASP A 188 -10.54 4.65 -11.39
C ASP A 188 -10.40 3.14 -11.12
N GLU A 189 -9.74 2.76 -10.02
CA GLU A 189 -9.55 1.35 -9.66
C GLU A 189 -10.89 0.67 -9.33
N LEU A 190 -11.77 1.36 -8.60
CA LEU A 190 -13.10 0.83 -8.30
C LEU A 190 -13.90 0.60 -9.58
N LEU A 191 -13.95 1.61 -10.46
CA LEU A 191 -14.70 1.54 -11.71
C LEU A 191 -14.17 0.43 -12.62
N PHE A 192 -12.85 0.33 -12.73
CA PHE A 192 -12.18 -0.70 -13.52
C PHE A 192 -12.47 -2.12 -13.01
N LEU A 193 -12.27 -2.37 -11.72
CA LEU A 193 -12.43 -3.72 -11.14
C LEU A 193 -13.89 -4.19 -11.13
N THR A 194 -14.82 -3.25 -10.99
CA THR A 194 -16.26 -3.55 -10.97
C THR A 194 -16.90 -3.51 -12.36
N GLN A 195 -16.15 -3.05 -13.38
CA GLN A 195 -16.65 -2.83 -14.74
C GLN A 195 -17.89 -1.92 -14.77
N THR A 196 -17.84 -0.84 -14.01
CA THR A 196 -18.92 0.15 -13.90
C THR A 196 -18.46 1.55 -14.28
N THR A 197 -19.40 2.47 -14.46
CA THR A 197 -19.12 3.86 -14.87
C THR A 197 -19.47 4.90 -13.80
N SER A 198 -19.90 4.47 -12.61
CA SER A 198 -20.20 5.36 -11.49
C SER A 198 -19.85 4.70 -10.15
N LEU A 199 -19.49 5.52 -9.15
CA LEU A 199 -19.12 5.02 -7.82
C LEU A 199 -20.28 4.27 -7.16
N GLU A 200 -21.52 4.74 -7.36
CA GLU A 200 -22.72 4.10 -6.81
C GLU A 200 -22.92 2.69 -7.38
N ALA A 201 -22.73 2.53 -8.69
CA ALA A 201 -22.81 1.23 -9.35
C ALA A 201 -21.67 0.31 -8.89
N GLY A 202 -20.43 0.81 -8.83
CA GLY A 202 -19.28 0.04 -8.34
C GLY A 202 -19.47 -0.44 -6.91
N LEU A 203 -19.90 0.45 -6.00
CA LEU A 203 -20.19 0.08 -4.61
C LEU A 203 -21.35 -0.91 -4.48
N ALA A 204 -22.36 -0.83 -5.35
CA ALA A 204 -23.44 -1.81 -5.38
C ALA A 204 -22.93 -3.23 -5.72
N THR A 205 -21.91 -3.36 -6.58
CA THR A 205 -21.29 -4.67 -6.88
C THR A 205 -20.52 -5.25 -5.70
N LEU A 206 -19.96 -4.41 -4.82
CA LEU A 206 -19.19 -4.84 -3.65
C LEU A 206 -20.08 -5.15 -2.44
N LYS A 207 -21.34 -4.68 -2.43
CA LYS A 207 -22.27 -4.84 -1.31
C LYS A 207 -22.42 -6.31 -0.83
N PRO A 208 -22.51 -7.34 -1.69
CA PRO A 208 -22.60 -8.73 -1.25
C PRO A 208 -21.36 -9.22 -0.48
N LEU A 209 -20.20 -8.60 -0.67
CA LEU A 209 -18.94 -8.97 -0.01
C LEU A 209 -18.91 -8.55 1.46
N SER A 210 -19.81 -7.65 1.89
CA SER A 210 -19.91 -7.19 3.28
C SER A 210 -18.59 -6.67 3.86
N ILE A 211 -17.80 -5.96 3.03
CA ILE A 211 -16.51 -5.39 3.44
C ILE A 211 -16.76 -4.35 4.55
N PRO A 212 -16.17 -4.50 5.75
CA PRO A 212 -16.44 -3.60 6.88
C PRO A 212 -16.10 -2.13 6.63
N LEU A 213 -15.00 -1.86 5.92
CA LEU A 213 -14.59 -0.52 5.55
C LEU A 213 -14.09 -0.47 4.10
N ILE A 214 -14.74 0.33 3.27
CA ILE A 214 -14.21 0.73 1.96
C ILE A 214 -13.87 2.21 1.99
N VAL A 215 -12.69 2.57 1.49
CA VAL A 215 -12.23 3.96 1.38
C VAL A 215 -11.92 4.25 -0.08
N ILE A 216 -12.49 5.32 -0.63
CA ILE A 216 -12.22 5.75 -2.00
C ILE A 216 -11.51 7.11 -1.95
N THR A 217 -10.25 7.15 -2.36
CA THR A 217 -9.45 8.38 -2.37
C THR A 217 -9.82 9.26 -3.56
N GLN A 218 -10.07 10.54 -3.33
CA GLN A 218 -10.54 11.51 -4.32
C GLN A 218 -9.59 12.71 -4.47
N GLY A 219 -8.28 12.43 -4.40
CA GLY A 219 -7.22 13.44 -4.48
C GLY A 219 -7.43 14.58 -3.47
N ALA A 220 -7.42 15.83 -3.95
CA ALA A 220 -7.59 17.02 -3.11
C ALA A 220 -8.95 17.12 -2.41
N LYS A 221 -9.97 16.35 -2.82
CA LYS A 221 -11.29 16.31 -2.14
C LYS A 221 -11.26 15.52 -0.83
N GLY A 222 -10.21 14.73 -0.60
CA GLY A 222 -10.06 13.83 0.54
C GLY A 222 -10.45 12.39 0.19
N ALA A 223 -11.24 11.75 1.04
CA ALA A 223 -11.64 10.35 0.83
C ALA A 223 -13.09 10.10 1.23
N LEU A 224 -13.79 9.34 0.39
CA LEU A 224 -15.13 8.84 0.67
C LEU A 224 -15.03 7.56 1.51
N VAL A 225 -15.64 7.57 2.69
CA VAL A 225 -15.68 6.45 3.63
C VAL A 225 -17.01 5.75 3.49
N ILE A 226 -16.99 4.46 3.24
CA ILE A 226 -18.16 3.60 3.12
C ILE A 226 -18.13 2.58 4.25
N GLN A 227 -19.11 2.67 5.14
CA GLN A 227 -19.44 1.66 6.15
C GLN A 227 -20.83 1.11 5.85
N THR A 228 -21.21 0.02 6.52
CA THR A 228 -22.49 -0.69 6.29
C THR A 228 -23.73 0.21 6.28
N GLU A 229 -23.73 1.29 7.08
CA GLU A 229 -24.89 2.18 7.26
C GLU A 229 -24.66 3.61 6.79
N THR A 230 -23.41 4.01 6.49
CA THR A 230 -23.05 5.41 6.26
C THR A 230 -22.01 5.56 5.15
N ASN A 231 -22.24 6.57 4.31
CA ASN A 231 -21.25 7.08 3.35
C ASN A 231 -20.88 8.50 3.78
N THR A 232 -19.60 8.78 4.00
CA THR A 232 -19.16 10.10 4.48
C THR A 232 -17.91 10.53 3.76
N LEU A 233 -17.96 11.70 3.12
CA LEU A 233 -16.77 12.34 2.56
C LEU A 233 -16.00 13.03 3.69
N ILE A 234 -14.75 12.63 3.90
CA ILE A 234 -13.85 13.27 4.83
C ILE A 234 -12.81 14.02 4.02
N SER A 235 -12.93 15.34 4.00
CA SER A 235 -12.00 16.24 3.32
C SER A 235 -10.76 16.52 4.17
N GLY A 236 -9.66 16.86 3.48
CA GLY A 236 -8.40 17.30 4.10
C GLY A 236 -8.06 18.73 3.68
N THR A 237 -6.99 19.26 4.26
CA THR A 237 -6.38 20.49 3.77
C THR A 237 -5.67 20.19 2.44
N PRO A 238 -5.90 20.97 1.36
CA PRO A 238 -5.22 20.77 0.10
C PRO A 238 -3.78 21.32 0.14
N VAL A 239 -2.87 20.68 -0.60
CA VAL A 239 -1.51 21.17 -0.89
C VAL A 239 -1.28 21.25 -2.39
N SER A 240 -0.29 22.04 -2.80
CA SER A 240 0.26 21.99 -4.15
C SER A 240 1.30 20.87 -4.23
N PRO A 241 1.04 19.78 -4.98
CA PRO A 241 1.96 18.64 -5.03
C PRO A 241 3.23 18.98 -5.82
N ILE A 242 4.38 18.54 -5.33
CA ILE A 242 5.64 18.47 -6.07
C ILE A 242 5.78 17.10 -6.75
N ASP A 243 5.42 16.04 -6.02
CA ASP A 243 5.46 14.67 -6.51
C ASP A 243 4.32 13.83 -5.95
N THR A 244 3.43 13.29 -6.79
CA THR A 244 2.30 12.48 -6.32
C THR A 244 2.67 11.03 -6.00
N THR A 245 3.91 10.60 -6.28
CA THR A 245 4.41 9.25 -6.01
C THR A 245 4.28 8.92 -4.53
N GLY A 246 3.62 7.79 -4.22
CA GLY A 246 3.48 7.31 -2.84
C GLY A 246 2.41 8.02 -2.00
N ALA A 247 1.64 8.97 -2.55
CA ALA A 247 0.58 9.65 -1.80
C ALA A 247 -0.51 8.68 -1.29
N GLY A 248 -0.90 7.71 -2.12
CA GLY A 248 -1.84 6.64 -1.72
C GLY A 248 -1.28 5.74 -0.63
N ASP A 249 0.02 5.40 -0.71
CA ASP A 249 0.68 4.55 0.29
C ASP A 249 0.82 5.30 1.63
N ALA A 250 1.14 6.59 1.59
CA ALA A 250 1.17 7.46 2.76
C ALA A 250 -0.21 7.55 3.42
N PHE A 251 -1.27 7.68 2.61
CA PHE A 251 -2.65 7.64 3.07
C PHE A 251 -2.95 6.33 3.81
N VAL A 252 -2.64 5.18 3.20
CA VAL A 252 -2.83 3.86 3.81
C VAL A 252 -2.01 3.72 5.10
N GLY A 253 -0.76 4.21 5.12
CA GLY A 253 0.08 4.21 6.32
C GLY A 253 -0.53 5.00 7.47
N GLY A 254 -1.04 6.21 7.22
CA GLY A 254 -1.75 7.02 8.21
C GLY A 254 -3.03 6.34 8.72
N LEU A 255 -3.81 5.75 7.81
CA LEU A 255 -5.02 4.99 8.13
C LEU A 255 -4.70 3.81 9.07
N LEU A 256 -3.80 2.91 8.64
CA LEU A 256 -3.47 1.69 9.38
C LEU A 256 -2.75 1.99 10.69
N ARG A 257 -1.95 3.05 10.75
CA ARG A 257 -1.35 3.50 12.00
C ARG A 257 -2.42 3.84 13.05
N LYS A 258 -3.52 4.49 12.67
CA LYS A 258 -4.59 4.78 13.62
C LYS A 258 -5.41 3.54 13.93
N LEU A 259 -5.85 2.79 12.92
CA LEU A 259 -6.66 1.58 13.14
C LEU A 259 -5.94 0.55 14.04
N SER A 260 -4.63 0.33 13.85
CA SER A 260 -3.84 -0.64 14.64
C SER A 260 -3.69 -0.30 16.13
N PHE A 261 -4.08 0.91 16.55
CA PHE A 261 -4.08 1.30 17.96
C PHE A 261 -5.37 0.95 18.69
N HIS A 262 -6.43 0.59 17.97
CA HIS A 262 -7.75 0.33 18.52
C HIS A 262 -8.18 -1.11 18.25
N GLN A 263 -8.61 -1.82 19.30
CA GLN A 263 -9.23 -3.14 19.14
C GLN A 263 -10.59 -3.01 18.42
N GLU A 264 -11.37 -2.00 18.79
CA GLU A 264 -12.65 -1.65 18.16
C GLU A 264 -12.43 -0.62 17.04
N TRP A 265 -11.53 -0.92 16.10
CA TRP A 265 -11.17 -0.04 14.99
C TRP A 265 -12.35 0.32 14.08
N TYR A 266 -13.40 -0.51 14.08
CA TYR A 266 -14.62 -0.34 13.28
C TYR A 266 -15.55 0.79 13.78
N LYS A 267 -15.27 1.38 14.95
CA LYS A 267 -16.08 2.49 15.48
C LYS A 267 -15.99 3.71 14.56
N PRO A 268 -17.12 4.36 14.19
CA PRO A 268 -17.11 5.50 13.28
C PRO A 268 -16.16 6.64 13.70
N SER A 269 -16.05 6.93 15.00
CA SER A 269 -15.13 7.96 15.51
C SER A 269 -13.66 7.62 15.25
N VAL A 270 -13.28 6.34 15.39
CA VAL A 270 -11.92 5.86 15.14
C VAL A 270 -11.61 5.91 13.65
N ILE A 271 -12.51 5.45 12.79
CA ILE A 271 -12.34 5.50 11.33
C ILE A 271 -12.25 6.95 10.85
N HIS A 272 -13.10 7.83 11.35
CA HIS A 272 -13.09 9.24 10.95
C HIS A 272 -11.77 9.92 11.31
N GLU A 273 -11.23 9.64 12.51
CA GLU A 273 -9.90 10.13 12.90
C GLU A 273 -8.78 9.50 12.06
N ALA A 274 -8.87 8.20 11.78
CA ALA A 274 -7.90 7.48 10.96
C ALA A 274 -7.83 8.02 9.53
N VAL A 275 -8.98 8.34 8.92
CA VAL A 275 -9.03 8.93 7.58
C VAL A 275 -8.58 10.39 7.58
N ARG A 276 -8.81 11.16 8.66
CA ARG A 276 -8.23 12.50 8.80
C ARG A 276 -6.69 12.45 8.82
N TRP A 277 -6.11 11.48 9.53
CA TRP A 277 -4.67 11.22 9.51
C TRP A 277 -4.20 10.79 8.12
N ALA A 278 -4.92 9.86 7.49
CA ALA A 278 -4.63 9.37 6.15
C ALA A 278 -4.59 10.51 5.12
N ASN A 279 -5.59 11.40 5.10
CA ASN A 279 -5.59 12.59 4.24
C ASN A 279 -4.37 13.49 4.49
N GLY A 280 -4.01 13.72 5.75
CA GLY A 280 -2.86 14.52 6.12
C GLY A 280 -1.54 13.91 5.64
N CYS A 281 -1.36 12.60 5.82
CA CYS A 281 -0.19 11.87 5.32
C CYS A 281 -0.11 11.89 3.80
N GLY A 282 -1.23 11.62 3.11
CA GLY A 282 -1.30 11.66 1.66
C GLY A 282 -0.92 13.03 1.10
N ALA A 283 -1.42 14.11 1.70
CA ALA A 283 -1.05 15.47 1.32
C ALA A 283 0.45 15.75 1.55
N LEU A 284 0.96 15.52 2.76
CA LEU A 284 2.35 15.81 3.12
C LEU A 284 3.35 15.00 2.29
N ALA A 285 3.03 13.76 1.96
CA ALA A 285 3.88 12.92 1.11
C ALA A 285 4.13 13.54 -0.28
N THR A 286 3.21 14.37 -0.77
CA THR A 286 3.38 15.00 -2.08
C THR A 286 4.37 16.17 -2.14
N THR A 287 4.89 16.59 -0.99
CA THR A 287 5.67 17.84 -0.87
C THR A 287 7.14 17.69 -1.24
N LYS A 288 7.62 16.48 -1.56
CA LYS A 288 9.00 16.23 -2.02
C LYS A 288 9.01 15.06 -3.00
N LYS A 289 10.04 14.98 -3.85
CA LYS A 289 10.26 13.84 -4.76
C LYS A 289 10.56 12.54 -4.00
N GLY A 290 9.99 11.44 -4.46
CA GLY A 290 10.17 10.08 -3.91
C GLY A 290 9.14 9.71 -2.85
N ALA A 291 8.63 8.48 -2.94
CA ALA A 291 7.50 7.99 -2.14
C ALA A 291 7.73 8.10 -0.61
N MET A 292 8.95 7.80 -0.15
CA MET A 292 9.26 7.80 1.28
C MET A 292 9.77 9.16 1.80
N THR A 293 10.13 10.08 0.91
CA THR A 293 10.92 11.28 1.27
C THR A 293 10.17 12.23 2.19
N ALA A 294 8.87 12.43 1.96
CA ALA A 294 8.03 13.35 2.74
C ALA A 294 6.98 12.65 3.60
N LEU A 295 7.11 11.33 3.83
CA LEU A 295 6.30 10.64 4.82
C LEU A 295 6.49 11.33 6.19
N PRO A 296 5.41 11.86 6.80
CA PRO A 296 5.53 12.69 7.99
C PRO A 296 5.78 11.85 9.24
N ASP A 297 6.46 12.45 10.21
CA ASP A 297 6.36 11.98 11.59
C ASP A 297 5.05 12.48 12.23
N GLU A 298 4.72 11.99 13.43
CA GLU A 298 3.49 12.36 14.12
C GLU A 298 3.42 13.87 14.40
N LYS A 299 4.53 14.52 14.71
CA LYS A 299 4.57 15.95 15.01
C LYS A 299 4.24 16.79 13.77
N ALA A 300 4.85 16.47 12.64
CA ALA A 300 4.60 17.14 11.37
C ALA A 300 3.15 16.94 10.92
N LEU A 301 2.62 15.72 11.05
CA LEU A 301 1.23 15.43 10.73
C LEU A 301 0.27 16.25 11.61
N LEU A 302 0.44 16.22 12.94
CA LEU A 302 -0.42 16.94 13.87
C LEU A 302 -0.37 18.45 13.65
N SER A 303 0.80 19.01 13.33
CA SER A 303 0.93 20.43 12.98
C SER A 303 0.24 20.80 11.67
N TYR A 304 0.05 19.84 10.77
CA TYR A 304 -0.57 20.07 9.47
C TYR A 304 -2.09 19.94 9.52
N ILE A 305 -2.59 18.95 10.27
CA ILE A 305 -4.03 18.69 10.36
C ILE A 305 -4.72 19.46 11.48
N SER A 306 -3.99 20.22 12.29
CA SER A 306 -4.51 21.03 13.41
C SER A 306 -5.49 22.09 12.95
#